data_AF-A0A084JP15-F1
#
_entry.id   AF-A0A084JP15-F1
#
_cell.length_a   1.000
_cell.length_b   1.000
_cell.length_c   1.000
_cell.angle_alpha   90.00
_cell.angle_beta   90.00
_cell.angle_gamma   90.00
#
_symmetry.space_group_name_H-M   'P 1'
#
loop_
_entity.id
_entity.type
_entity.pdbx_description
1 polymer ?
#
loop_
_entity_poly.entity_id
_entity_poly.type
_entity_poly.pdbx_seq_one_letter_code
_entity_poly.pdbx_strand_id
1 'polypeptide(L)'
;MRITCEIINDLLPLYHDNVCSEDSCKLIEEHLLTCGKCRDELKQIDIEIKAVKNTEEVKVMNNIAKKWKQDRWSSFFTGTLLFSIIASVGCLVAYNIIGSYVTAEGFLVEPFALIPLAYLFGLSALSSGIILGIIALKRRMVNTK
;
A
#
# COMPACT_ATOMS: atom_id res chain seq x y z
N MET A 1 -52.78 -3.79 2.27
CA MET A 1 -53.01 -4.85 3.28
C MET A 1 -52.67 -4.35 4.69
N ARG A 2 -53.28 -4.89 5.76
CA ARG A 2 -52.97 -4.53 7.16
C ARG A 2 -51.81 -5.39 7.70
N ILE A 3 -50.60 -5.15 7.20
CA ILE A 3 -49.39 -5.63 7.89
C ILE A 3 -48.96 -4.49 8.82
N THR A 4 -48.71 -4.82 10.09
CA THR A 4 -48.28 -3.84 11.07
C THR A 4 -46.82 -3.46 10.81
N CYS A 5 -46.47 -2.21 11.08
CA CYS A 5 -45.10 -1.73 10.93
C CYS A 5 -44.10 -2.50 11.80
N GLU A 6 -44.55 -3.12 12.90
CA GLU A 6 -43.71 -3.97 13.76
C GLU A 6 -43.23 -5.22 13.02
N ILE A 7 -44.13 -5.92 12.32
CA ILE A 7 -43.77 -7.11 11.52
C ILE A 7 -42.81 -6.73 10.38
N ILE A 8 -43.04 -5.56 9.76
CA ILE A 8 -42.16 -5.04 8.70
C ILE A 8 -40.77 -4.75 9.26
N ASN A 9 -40.67 -4.14 10.44
CA ASN A 9 -39.40 -3.79 11.06
C ASN A 9 -38.60 -5.03 11.49
N ASP A 10 -39.26 -6.09 11.96
CA ASP A 10 -38.62 -7.36 12.27
C ASP A 10 -38.07 -8.07 11.01
N LEU A 11 -38.74 -7.90 9.87
CA LEU A 11 -38.36 -8.48 8.59
C LEU A 11 -37.40 -7.60 7.78
N LEU A 12 -37.23 -6.33 8.14
CA LEU A 12 -36.39 -5.34 7.43
C LEU A 12 -34.92 -5.79 7.29
N PRO A 13 -34.26 -6.30 8.35
CA PRO A 13 -32.89 -6.80 8.24
C PRO A 13 -32.78 -7.98 7.25
N LEU A 14 -33.75 -8.90 7.29
CA LEU A 14 -33.80 -10.05 6.39
C LEU A 14 -34.06 -9.65 4.93
N TYR A 15 -34.86 -8.61 4.72
CA TYR A 15 -35.12 -8.02 3.41
C TYR A 15 -33.86 -7.35 2.84
N HIS A 16 -33.17 -6.57 3.66
CA HIS A 16 -31.90 -5.94 3.28
C HIS A 16 -30.83 -6.98 2.88
N ASP A 17 -30.77 -8.10 3.60
CA ASP A 17 -29.83 -9.19 3.32
C ASP A 17 -30.26 -10.08 2.13
N ASN A 18 -31.39 -9.77 1.48
CA ASN A 18 -31.97 -10.51 0.35
C ASN A 18 -32.20 -12.01 0.64
N VAL A 19 -32.51 -12.37 1.89
CA VAL A 19 -32.75 -13.76 2.33
C VAL A 19 -34.24 -14.10 2.37
N CYS A 20 -35.11 -13.12 2.10
CA CYS A 20 -36.56 -13.28 2.13
C CYS A 20 -37.08 -14.05 0.90
N SER A 21 -38.18 -14.79 1.08
CA SER A 21 -38.92 -15.38 -0.05
C SER A 21 -39.54 -14.28 -0.93
N GLU A 22 -39.73 -14.56 -2.22
CA GLU A 22 -40.27 -13.58 -3.19
C GLU A 22 -41.62 -12.98 -2.74
N ASP A 23 -42.48 -13.79 -2.12
CA ASP A 23 -43.77 -13.35 -1.60
C ASP A 23 -43.60 -12.37 -0.43
N SER A 24 -42.64 -12.61 0.46
CA SER A 24 -42.36 -11.72 1.58
C SER A 24 -41.73 -10.39 1.13
N CYS A 25 -40.85 -10.43 0.11
CA CYS A 25 -40.26 -9.23 -0.47
C CYS A 25 -41.31 -8.29 -1.09
N LYS A 26 -42.24 -8.84 -1.89
CA LYS A 26 -43.30 -8.04 -2.53
C LYS A 26 -44.20 -7.35 -1.50
N LEU A 27 -44.50 -8.03 -0.39
CA LEU A 27 -45.29 -7.47 0.71
C LEU A 27 -44.57 -6.33 1.42
N ILE A 28 -43.26 -6.45 1.63
CA ILE A 28 -42.44 -5.41 2.24
C ILE A 28 -42.35 -4.20 1.30
N GLU A 29 -42.15 -4.40 0.00
CA GLU A 29 -42.11 -3.33 -1.01
C GLU A 29 -43.43 -2.54 -1.08
N GLU A 30 -44.58 -3.22 -1.06
CA GLU A 30 -45.90 -2.57 -1.04
C GLU A 30 -46.08 -1.69 0.22
N HIS A 31 -45.57 -2.15 1.36
CA HIS A 31 -45.63 -1.40 2.62
C HIS A 31 -44.63 -0.21 2.64
N LEU A 32 -43.43 -0.38 2.10
CA LEU A 32 -42.43 0.69 2.00
C LEU A 32 -42.89 1.83 1.09
N LEU A 33 -43.77 1.57 0.11
CA LEU A 33 -44.39 2.60 -0.72
C LEU A 33 -45.39 3.47 0.05
N THR A 34 -46.05 2.90 1.06
CA THR A 34 -47.13 3.55 1.82
C THR A 34 -46.70 4.08 3.19
N CYS A 35 -45.63 3.55 3.79
CA CYS A 35 -45.13 3.95 5.10
C CYS A 35 -43.76 4.63 5.03
N GLY A 36 -43.68 5.91 5.39
CA GLY A 36 -42.42 6.66 5.47
C GLY A 36 -41.52 6.24 6.64
N LYS A 37 -42.11 5.81 7.76
CA LYS A 37 -41.37 5.43 8.97
C LYS A 37 -40.46 4.21 8.74
N CYS A 38 -41.00 3.14 8.14
CA CYS A 38 -40.23 1.94 7.82
C CYS A 38 -39.14 2.20 6.75
N ARG A 39 -39.33 3.20 5.89
CA ARG A 39 -38.32 3.62 4.90
C ARG A 39 -37.12 4.31 5.56
N ASP A 40 -37.36 5.09 6.60
CA ASP A 40 -36.30 5.77 7.33
C ASP A 40 -35.53 4.80 8.25
N GLU A 41 -36.22 3.81 8.83
CA GLU A 41 -35.60 2.68 9.55
C GLU A 41 -34.66 1.88 8.64
N LEU A 42 -35.09 1.58 7.40
CA LEU A 42 -34.25 0.89 6.41
C LEU A 42 -32.97 1.67 6.10
N LYS A 43 -33.05 3.00 5.97
CA LYS A 43 -31.88 3.86 5.72
C LYS A 43 -30.93 3.90 6.91
N GLN A 44 -31.43 3.87 8.14
CA GLN A 44 -30.58 3.86 9.34
C GLN A 44 -29.73 2.58 9.40
N ILE A 45 -30.34 1.42 9.12
CA ILE A 45 -29.64 0.13 9.03
C ILE A 45 -28.55 0.19 7.96
N ASP A 46 -28.87 0.75 6.79
CA ASP A 46 -27.94 0.96 5.68
C ASP A 46 -26.72 1.83 6.05
N ILE A 47 -26.97 2.91 6.82
CA ILE A 47 -25.94 3.86 7.28
C ILE A 47 -25.05 3.24 8.35
N GLU A 48 -25.63 2.56 9.35
CA GLU A 48 -24.87 1.93 10.44
C GLU A 48 -23.93 0.84 9.92
N ILE A 49 -24.42 -0.01 9.00
CA ILE A 49 -23.61 -1.07 8.40
C ILE A 49 -22.50 -0.48 7.52
N LYS A 50 -22.79 0.56 6.72
CA LYS A 50 -21.77 1.25 5.91
C LYS A 50 -20.74 1.98 6.77
N ALA A 51 -21.13 2.56 7.89
CA ALA A 51 -20.22 3.24 8.81
C ALA A 51 -19.24 2.26 9.48
N VAL A 52 -19.73 1.10 9.92
CA VAL A 52 -18.91 0.03 10.53
C VAL A 52 -17.96 -0.58 9.50
N LYS A 53 -18.46 -0.94 8.30
CA LYS A 53 -17.63 -1.51 7.22
C LYS A 53 -16.57 -0.54 6.71
N ASN A 54 -16.88 0.75 6.54
CA ASN A 54 -15.91 1.71 5.98
C ASN A 54 -14.84 2.17 6.98
N THR A 55 -15.11 2.14 8.29
CA THR A 55 -14.24 2.84 9.25
C THR A 55 -13.18 1.94 9.87
N GLU A 56 -13.51 0.68 10.18
CA GLU A 56 -12.58 -0.18 10.91
C GLU A 56 -11.90 -1.20 10.00
N GLU A 57 -12.66 -2.02 9.28
CA GLU A 57 -12.09 -3.08 8.43
C GLU A 57 -11.26 -2.53 7.27
N VAL A 58 -11.75 -1.50 6.59
CA VAL A 58 -11.03 -0.86 5.47
C VAL A 58 -9.76 -0.14 5.96
N LYS A 59 -9.78 0.47 7.15
CA LYS A 59 -8.58 1.11 7.72
C LYS A 59 -7.54 0.08 8.16
N VAL A 60 -7.97 -1.02 8.79
CA VAL A 60 -7.07 -2.11 9.21
C VAL A 60 -6.43 -2.76 7.97
N MET A 61 -7.22 -3.09 6.94
CA MET A 61 -6.72 -3.67 5.70
C MET A 61 -5.71 -2.73 4.99
N ASN A 62 -6.03 -1.44 4.90
CA ASN A 62 -5.12 -0.46 4.30
C ASN A 62 -3.83 -0.27 5.10
N ASN A 63 -3.88 -0.33 6.43
CA ASN A 63 -2.68 -0.23 7.26
C ASN A 63 -1.79 -1.47 7.14
N ILE A 64 -2.38 -2.67 7.05
CA ILE A 64 -1.67 -3.91 6.80
C ILE A 64 -1.02 -3.88 5.42
N ALA A 65 -1.77 -3.51 4.37
CA ALA A 65 -1.25 -3.40 3.01
C ALA A 65 -0.09 -2.39 2.89
N LYS A 66 -0.21 -1.23 3.55
CA LYS A 66 0.87 -0.22 3.59
C LYS A 66 2.12 -0.74 4.30
N LYS A 67 1.97 -1.45 5.41
CA LYS A 67 3.10 -2.05 6.14
C LYS A 67 3.79 -3.12 5.30
N TRP A 68 3.02 -3.94 4.58
CA TRP A 68 3.53 -5.00 3.71
C TRP A 68 4.33 -4.45 2.52
N LYS A 69 3.81 -3.41 1.85
CA LYS A 69 4.52 -2.72 0.76
C LYS A 69 5.82 -2.08 1.24
N GLN A 70 5.82 -1.50 2.44
CA GLN A 70 6.99 -0.86 3.04
C GLN A 70 8.06 -1.89 3.45
N ASP A 71 7.65 -3.06 3.93
CA ASP A 71 8.57 -4.15 4.27
C ASP A 71 9.18 -4.77 3.01
N ARG A 72 8.37 -4.99 1.97
CA ARG A 72 8.83 -5.43 0.66
C ARG A 72 9.86 -4.47 0.06
N TRP A 73 9.60 -3.16 0.08
CA TRP A 73 10.53 -2.15 -0.42
C TRP A 73 11.85 -2.13 0.35
N SER A 74 11.79 -2.28 1.68
CA SER A 74 13.01 -2.34 2.50
C SER A 74 13.98 -3.42 2.04
N SER A 75 13.50 -4.59 1.65
CA SER A 75 14.37 -5.68 1.18
C SER A 75 15.05 -5.37 -0.15
N PHE A 76 14.33 -4.73 -1.08
CA PHE A 76 14.92 -4.31 -2.36
C PHE A 76 16.02 -3.27 -2.16
N PHE A 77 15.77 -2.24 -1.34
CA PHE A 77 16.77 -1.19 -1.09
C PHE A 77 18.01 -1.70 -0.35
N THR A 78 17.86 -2.66 0.56
CA THR A 78 19.02 -3.29 1.23
C THR A 78 19.95 -3.98 0.24
N GLY A 79 19.40 -4.78 -0.70
CA GLY A 79 20.21 -5.43 -1.73
C GLY A 79 20.88 -4.44 -2.66
N THR A 80 20.11 -3.46 -3.17
CA THR A 80 20.63 -2.40 -4.04
C THR A 80 21.74 -1.59 -3.37
N LEU A 81 21.62 -1.28 -2.08
CA LEU A 81 22.63 -0.52 -1.33
C LEU A 81 23.97 -1.26 -1.29
N LEU A 82 23.96 -2.55 -0.94
CA LEU A 82 25.18 -3.36 -0.86
C LEU A 82 25.86 -3.49 -2.23
N PHE A 83 25.08 -3.81 -3.27
CA PHE A 83 25.61 -3.92 -4.63
C PHE A 83 26.20 -2.60 -5.12
N SER A 84 25.51 -1.49 -4.88
CA SER A 84 25.93 -0.15 -5.28
C SER A 84 27.22 0.28 -4.60
N ILE A 85 27.41 -0.03 -3.31
CA ILE A 85 28.66 0.25 -2.59
C ILE A 85 29.81 -0.55 -3.19
N ILE A 86 29.62 -1.86 -3.40
CA ILE A 86 30.65 -2.73 -3.97
C ILE A 86 31.04 -2.26 -5.37
N ALA A 87 30.06 -1.90 -6.21
CA ALA A 87 30.31 -1.37 -7.55
C ALA A 87 31.07 -0.04 -7.51
N SER A 88 30.68 0.89 -6.63
CA SER A 88 31.36 2.18 -6.48
C SER A 88 32.84 2.02 -6.07
N VAL A 89 33.10 1.20 -5.05
CA VAL A 89 34.47 0.89 -4.60
C VAL A 89 35.25 0.16 -5.70
N GLY A 90 34.62 -0.79 -6.38
CA GLY A 90 35.22 -1.52 -7.51
C GLY A 90 35.67 -0.60 -8.64
N CYS A 91 34.87 0.40 -9.00
CA CYS A 91 35.24 1.39 -10.02
C CYS A 91 36.46 2.23 -9.59
N LEU A 92 36.54 2.65 -8.32
CA LEU A 92 37.69 3.40 -7.81
C LEU A 92 38.95 2.54 -7.77
N VAL A 93 38.85 1.29 -7.32
CA VAL A 93 39.99 0.35 -7.30
C VAL A 93 40.48 0.07 -8.71
N ALA A 94 39.57 -0.23 -9.64
CA ALA A 94 39.92 -0.46 -11.04
C ALA A 94 40.57 0.77 -11.69
N TYR A 95 40.09 1.98 -11.40
CA TYR A 95 40.73 3.22 -11.86
C TYR A 95 42.20 3.31 -11.40
N ASN A 96 42.47 2.98 -10.14
CA ASN A 96 43.83 3.00 -9.58
C ASN A 96 44.73 1.89 -10.15
N ILE A 97 44.18 0.71 -10.49
CA ILE A 97 44.94 -0.41 -11.05
C ILE A 97 45.28 -0.20 -12.52
N ILE A 98 44.31 0.25 -13.33
CA ILE A 98 44.50 0.40 -14.79
C ILE A 98 45.49 1.54 -15.08
N GLY A 99 45.34 2.67 -14.36
CA GLY A 99 46.18 3.85 -14.59
C GLY A 99 46.10 4.38 -16.02
N SER A 100 47.02 5.27 -16.38
CA SER A 100 47.19 5.73 -17.77
C SER A 100 48.39 5.05 -18.37
N TYR A 101 48.23 4.42 -19.53
CA TYR A 101 49.33 3.80 -20.25
C TYR A 101 49.22 4.03 -21.77
N VAL A 102 50.37 3.91 -22.44
CA VAL A 102 50.46 4.03 -23.90
C VAL A 102 50.63 2.63 -24.48
N THR A 103 49.80 2.30 -25.46
CA THR A 103 49.86 1.04 -26.20
C THR A 103 51.05 1.01 -27.16
N ALA A 104 51.44 -0.18 -27.63
CA ALA A 104 52.51 -0.32 -28.63
C ALA A 104 52.23 0.47 -29.93
N GLU A 105 50.96 0.71 -30.22
CA GLU A 105 50.46 1.49 -31.36
C GLU A 105 50.49 3.01 -31.11
N GLY A 106 50.99 3.47 -29.96
CA GLY A 106 51.06 4.88 -29.59
C GLY A 106 49.76 5.50 -29.07
N PHE A 107 48.68 4.72 -28.95
CA PHE A 107 47.42 5.22 -28.37
C PHE A 107 47.49 5.26 -26.85
N LEU A 108 47.08 6.40 -26.29
CA LEU A 108 46.90 6.63 -24.87
C LEU A 108 45.54 6.05 -24.44
N VAL A 109 45.54 5.15 -23.46
CA VAL A 109 44.32 4.58 -22.87
C VAL A 109 44.13 5.12 -21.45
N GLU A 110 42.99 5.79 -21.23
CA GLU A 110 42.63 6.38 -19.93
C GLU A 110 41.32 5.82 -19.36
N PRO A 111 41.31 5.37 -18.10
CA PRO A 111 40.14 4.84 -17.42
C PRO A 111 39.21 5.93 -16.86
N PHE A 112 39.18 7.15 -17.43
CA PHE A 112 38.41 8.27 -16.86
C PHE A 112 36.92 8.01 -16.73
N ALA A 113 36.35 7.12 -17.55
CA ALA A 113 34.95 6.71 -17.45
C ALA A 113 34.60 6.07 -16.09
N LEU A 114 35.57 5.51 -15.37
CA LEU A 114 35.35 4.88 -14.07
C LEU A 114 35.09 5.91 -12.95
N ILE A 115 35.53 7.15 -13.09
CA ILE A 115 35.34 8.19 -12.06
C ILE A 115 33.86 8.64 -12.00
N PRO A 116 33.21 9.09 -13.10
CA PRO A 116 31.78 9.41 -13.07
C PRO A 116 30.91 8.21 -12.69
N LEU A 117 31.31 7.00 -13.11
CA LEU A 117 30.60 5.77 -12.79
C LEU A 117 30.65 5.46 -11.29
N ALA A 118 31.80 5.65 -10.65
CA ALA A 118 31.94 5.49 -9.20
C ALA A 118 31.02 6.46 -8.43
N TYR A 119 30.93 7.72 -8.86
CA TYR A 119 30.03 8.71 -8.27
C TYR A 119 28.56 8.36 -8.47
N LEU A 120 28.18 7.85 -9.65
CA LEU A 120 26.80 7.42 -9.93
C LEU A 120 26.37 6.33 -8.94
N PHE A 121 27.20 5.30 -8.77
CA PHE A 121 26.96 4.25 -7.79
C PHE A 121 27.03 4.74 -6.33
N GLY A 122 27.87 5.74 -6.04
CA GLY A 122 27.91 6.37 -4.72
C GLY A 122 26.60 7.10 -4.37
N LEU A 123 26.05 7.86 -5.32
CA LEU A 123 24.79 8.60 -5.13
C LEU A 123 23.59 7.66 -5.01
N SER A 124 23.54 6.57 -5.77
CA SER A 124 22.48 5.55 -5.60
C SER A 124 22.59 4.84 -4.25
N ALA A 125 23.79 4.60 -3.73
CA ALA A 125 23.97 4.05 -2.39
C ALA A 125 23.46 5.03 -1.31
N LEU A 126 23.77 6.33 -1.43
CA LEU A 126 23.31 7.36 -0.49
C LEU A 126 21.78 7.47 -0.45
N SER A 127 21.13 7.56 -1.62
CA SER A 127 19.67 7.63 -1.71
C SER A 127 19.00 6.38 -1.12
N SER A 128 19.50 5.18 -1.42
CA SER A 128 19.02 3.93 -0.82
C SER A 128 19.19 3.92 0.71
N GLY A 129 20.33 4.42 1.21
CA GLY A 129 20.62 4.52 2.64
C GLY A 129 19.68 5.47 3.37
N ILE A 130 19.38 6.62 2.77
CA ILE A 130 18.40 7.59 3.31
C ILE A 130 17.01 6.95 3.38
N ILE A 131 16.57 6.25 2.33
CA ILE A 131 15.27 5.56 2.29
C ILE A 131 15.18 4.51 3.41
N LEU A 132 16.20 3.66 3.57
CA LEU A 132 16.25 2.67 4.65
C LEU A 132 16.27 3.33 6.03
N GLY A 133 17.01 4.43 6.20
CA GLY A 133 17.05 5.23 7.42
C GLY A 133 15.68 5.78 7.81
N ILE A 134 14.95 6.39 6.84
CA ILE A 134 13.58 6.88 7.05
C ILE A 134 12.64 5.72 7.42
N ILE A 135 12.74 4.58 6.75
CA ILE A 135 11.95 3.37 7.07
C ILE A 135 12.24 2.91 8.51
N ALA A 136 13.52 2.85 8.91
CA ALA A 136 13.93 2.45 10.25
C ALA A 136 13.44 3.41 11.33
N LEU A 137 13.53 4.73 11.10
CA LEU A 137 13.01 5.76 12.01
C LEU A 137 11.49 5.65 12.16
N LYS A 138 10.77 5.47 11.05
CA LYS A 138 9.32 5.27 11.08
C LYS A 138 8.94 4.00 11.86
N ARG A 139 9.68 2.90 11.69
CA ARG A 139 9.47 1.67 12.49
C ARG A 139 9.69 1.93 13.99
N ARG A 140 10.73 2.67 14.37
CA ARG A 140 10.99 3.03 15.78
C ARG A 140 9.86 3.85 16.39
N MET A 141 9.33 4.85 15.67
CA MET A 141 8.21 5.67 16.16
C MET A 141 6.90 4.87 16.32
N VAL A 142 6.65 3.90 15.44
CA VAL A 142 5.45 3.04 15.56
C VAL A 142 5.60 2.06 16.73
N ASN A 143 6.80 1.54 16.99
CA ASN A 143 7.02 0.55 18.06
C ASN A 143 7.10 1.18 19.47
N THR A 144 7.19 2.51 19.57
CA THR A 144 7.26 3.25 20.84
C THR A 144 5.90 3.80 21.29
N LYS A 145 4.85 3.56 20.52
CA LYS A 145 3.48 4.03 20.76
C LYS A 145 2.57 2.84 21.02
#